data_AF-A0A950EBG2-F1
#
_entry.id   AF-A0A950EBG2-F1
#
_cell.length_a   1.000
_cell.length_b   1.000
_cell.length_c   1.000
_cell.angle_alpha   90.00
_cell.angle_beta   90.00
_cell.angle_gamma   90.00
#
_symmetry.space_group_name_H-M   'P 1'
#
loop_
_entity.id
_entity.type
_entity.pdbx_description
1 polymer ?
#
loop_
_entity_poly.entity_id
_entity_poly.type
_entity_poly.pdbx_seq_one_letter_code
_entity_poly.pdbx_strand_id
1 'polypeptide(L)' 'ARALAAGLRRGPGVAALRGRFVACIGPVTAAEARRVGILVAAVAHEPSAAGLLAAVAAAQHMA' A
#
# COMPACT_ATOMS: atom_id res chain seq x y z
N ALA A 1 9.36 0.42 5.00
CA ALA A 1 8.82 1.78 5.25
C ALA A 1 9.84 2.91 5.10
N ARG A 2 10.99 2.88 5.80
CA ARG A 2 11.99 3.97 5.76
C ARG A 2 12.47 4.31 4.35
N ALA A 3 12.73 3.30 3.52
CA ALA A 3 13.11 3.47 2.11
C ALA A 3 11.98 4.10 1.27
N LEU A 4 10.73 3.66 1.44
CA LEU A 4 9.56 4.23 0.76
C LEU A 4 9.40 5.72 1.10
N ALA A 5 9.45 6.07 2.39
CA ALA A 5 9.33 7.46 2.84
C ALA A 5 10.49 8.34 2.32
N ALA A 6 11.70 7.80 2.24
CA ALA A 6 12.85 8.50 1.64
C ALA A 6 12.68 8.68 0.12
N GLY A 7 12.17 7.65 -0.58
CA GLY A 7 11.89 7.71 -2.01
C GLY A 7 10.82 8.74 -2.36
N LEU A 8 9.74 8.81 -1.58
CA LEU A 8 8.66 9.78 -1.78
C LEU A 8 9.11 11.24 -1.57
N ARG A 9 10.19 11.48 -0.82
CA ARG A 9 10.78 12.82 -0.67
C ARG A 9 11.58 13.30 -1.89
N ARG A 10 11.95 12.39 -2.80
CA ARG A 10 12.82 12.67 -3.95
C ARG A 10 12.06 12.84 -5.27
N GLY A 11 10.73 12.98 -5.23
CA GLY A 11 9.89 13.06 -6.42
C GLY A 11 8.51 13.66 -6.11
N PRO A 12 7.47 13.39 -6.92
CA PRO A 12 6.13 13.99 -6.77
C PRO A 12 5.39 13.57 -5.48
N GLY A 13 6.04 12.77 -4.63
CA GLY A 13 5.56 12.41 -3.30
C GLY A 13 4.30 11.57 -3.31
N VAL A 14 3.63 11.57 -2.15
CA VAL A 14 2.39 10.81 -1.92
C VAL A 14 1.27 11.30 -2.84
N ALA A 15 1.31 12.56 -3.30
CA ALA A 15 0.33 13.11 -4.23
C ALA A 15 0.28 12.34 -5.56
N ALA A 16 1.39 11.75 -6.01
CA ALA A 16 1.42 10.92 -7.22
C ALA A 16 0.63 9.61 -7.08
N LEU A 17 0.32 9.18 -5.86
CA LEU A 17 -0.47 7.98 -5.59
C LEU A 17 -1.98 8.26 -5.55
N ARG A 18 -2.40 9.51 -5.73
CA ARG A 18 -3.83 9.85 -5.77
C ARG A 18 -4.52 9.10 -6.93
N GLY A 19 -5.68 8.50 -6.63
CA GLY A 19 -6.43 7.69 -7.59
C GLY A 19 -5.78 6.34 -7.94
N ARG A 20 -4.67 5.96 -7.29
CA ARG A 20 -4.05 4.65 -7.46
C ARG A 20 -4.51 3.69 -6.37
N PHE A 21 -4.69 2.44 -6.74
CA PHE A 21 -4.93 1.36 -5.81
C PHE A 21 -3.61 0.95 -5.16
N VAL A 22 -3.50 1.10 -3.83
CA VAL A 22 -2.28 0.74 -3.09
C VAL A 22 -2.58 -0.43 -2.15
N ALA A 23 -1.90 -1.56 -2.39
CA ALA A 23 -1.90 -2.72 -1.51
C ALA A 23 -0.58 -2.82 -0.73
N CYS A 24 -0.65 -3.34 0.49
CA CYS A 24 0.52 -3.57 1.34
C CYS A 24 0.67 -5.07 1.65
N ILE A 25 1.92 -5.56 1.62
CA ILE A 25 2.27 -6.97 1.88
C ILE A 25 2.01 -7.43 3.33
N GLY A 26 1.69 -6.50 4.23
CA GLY A 26 1.36 -6.84 5.61
C GLY A 26 1.04 -5.62 6.48
N PRO A 27 0.56 -5.86 7.71
CA PRO A 27 -0.02 -4.83 8.58
C PRO A 27 0.99 -3.75 9.01
N VAL A 28 2.24 -4.14 9.29
CA VAL A 28 3.31 -3.20 9.65
C VAL A 28 3.60 -2.22 8.51
N THR A 29 3.64 -2.71 7.27
CA THR A 29 3.87 -1.84 6.10
C THR A 29 2.68 -0.91 5.86
N ALA A 30 1.46 -1.41 6.05
CA ALA A 30 0.24 -0.60 5.92
C ALA A 30 0.18 0.53 6.96
N ALA A 31 0.53 0.24 8.21
CA ALA A 31 0.58 1.23 9.28
C ALA A 31 1.55 2.37 8.95
N GLU A 32 2.75 2.05 8.49
CA GLU A 32 3.74 3.06 8.11
C GLU A 32 3.35 3.83 6.85
N ALA A 33 2.75 3.18 5.85
CA ALA A 33 2.25 3.83 4.65
C ALA A 33 1.16 4.87 5.00
N ARG A 34 0.22 4.49 5.88
CA ARG A 34 -0.81 5.40 6.41
C ARG A 34 -0.20 6.56 7.18
N ARG A 35 0.83 6.32 8.00
CA ARG A 35 1.54 7.37 8.76
C ARG A 35 2.16 8.45 7.88
N VAL A 36 2.52 8.11 6.64
CA VAL A 36 3.05 9.08 5.66
C VAL A 36 1.98 9.60 4.69
N GLY A 37 0.70 9.32 4.94
CA GLY A 37 -0.43 9.88 4.16
C GLY A 37 -0.85 9.05 2.95
N ILE A 38 -0.36 7.82 2.79
CA ILE A 38 -0.79 6.92 1.71
C ILE A 38 -2.12 6.26 2.09
N LEU A 39 -3.10 6.35 1.20
CA LEU A 39 -4.35 5.61 1.32
C LEU A 39 -4.12 4.15 0.92
N VAL A 40 -4.19 3.25 1.90
CA VAL A 40 -4.00 1.80 1.69
C VAL A 40 -5.36 1.15 1.49
N ALA A 41 -5.58 0.61 0.29
CA ALA A 41 -6.84 -0.02 -0.13
C ALA A 41 -6.93 -1.50 0.27
N ALA A 42 -5.80 -2.20 0.37
CA ALA A 42 -5.76 -3.61 0.77
C ALA A 42 -4.50 -3.96 1.56
N VAL A 43 -4.60 -4.94 2.44
CA VAL A 43 -3.47 -5.47 3.22
C VAL A 43 -3.50 -7.00 3.14
N ALA A 44 -2.39 -7.59 2.73
CA ALA A 44 -2.24 -9.04 2.71
C ALA A 44 -2.29 -9.61 4.13
N HIS A 45 -3.03 -10.72 4.30
CA HIS A 45 -3.05 -11.46 5.57
C HIS A 45 -1.74 -12.22 5.79
N GLU A 46 -1.20 -12.81 4.72
CA GLU A 46 0.09 -13.48 4.69
C GLU A 46 1.08 -12.68 3.83
N PRO A 47 2.35 -12.51 4.25
CA PRO A 47 3.36 -11.76 3.50
C PRO A 47 3.94 -12.59 2.34
N SER A 48 3.06 -13.11 1.48
CA SER A 48 3.38 -13.91 0.32
C SER A 48 2.80 -13.25 -0.94
N ALA A 49 3.30 -13.62 -2.12
CA ALA A 49 2.73 -13.16 -3.38
C ALA A 49 1.25 -13.58 -3.53
N ALA A 50 0.93 -14.81 -3.10
CA ALA A 50 -0.44 -15.33 -3.08
C ALA A 50 -1.33 -14.54 -2.12
N GLY A 51 -0.85 -14.26 -0.91
CA GLY A 51 -1.57 -13.45 0.08
C GLY A 51 -1.85 -12.02 -0.40
N LEU A 52 -0.89 -11.41 -1.11
CA LEU A 52 -1.08 -10.10 -1.72
C LEU A 52 -2.11 -10.14 -2.86
N LEU A 53 -2.01 -11.14 -3.74
CA LEU A 53 -2.96 -11.32 -4.84
C LEU A 53 -4.39 -11.51 -4.31
N ALA A 54 -4.58 -12.34 -3.30
CA ALA A 54 -5.87 -12.54 -2.64
C ALA A 54 -6.44 -11.24 -2.07
N ALA A 55 -5.61 -10.43 -1.40
CA ALA A 55 -6.04 -9.14 -0.85
C ALA A 55 -6.43 -8.13 -1.94
N VAL A 56 -5.69 -8.09 -3.06
CA VAL A 56 -6.03 -7.24 -4.21
C VAL A 56 -7.35 -7.70 -4.83
N ALA A 57 -7.49 -9.00 -5.10
CA ALA A 57 -8.68 -9.56 -5.72
C ALA A 57 -9.94 -9.32 -4.87
N ALA A 58 -9.86 -9.49 -3.54
CA ALA A 58 -10.97 -9.23 -2.64
C ALA A 58 -11.40 -7.75 -2.66
N ALA A 59 -10.44 -6.82 -2.70
CA ALA A 59 -10.72 -5.39 -2.65
C ALA A 59 -11.18 -4.79 -3.98
N GLN A 60 -10.84 -5.38 -5.14
CA GLN A 60 -11.24 -4.87 -6.45
C GLN A 60 -12.66 -5.26 -6.86
N HIS A 61 -13.22 -6.33 -6.31
CA HIS A 61 -14.61 -6.76 -6.59
C HIS A 61 -15.67 -6.05 -5.73
N MET A 62 -15.25 -5.20 -4.78
CA MET A 62 -16.14 -4.43 -3.93
C MET A 62 -16.36 -2.98 -4.42
N ALA A 63 -15.76 -2.60 -5.54
CA ALA A 63 -15.82 -1.27 -6.15
C ALA A 63 -16.86 -1.18 -7.28
#